data_AF-I0UTD9-F1
#
_entry.id   AF-I0UTD9-F1
#
_cell.length_a   1.000
_cell.length_b   1.000
_cell.length_c   1.000
_cell.angle_alpha   90.00
_cell.angle_beta   90.00
_cell.angle_gamma   90.00
#
_symmetry.space_group_name_H-M   'P 1'
#
loop_
_entity.id
_entity.type
_entity.pdbx_description
1 polymer ?
#
loop_
_entity_poly.entity_id
_entity_poly.type
_entity_poly.pdbx_seq_one_letter_code
_entity_poly.pdbx_strand_id
1 'polypeptide(L)'
;MQQPHENAAPAAESTGQAEELHRGLSNRHIQLIAIGGAIGTGLFMGSGKAISKAGPSILLVYIVIGAAIFLVLRAMGEILLSNLKYKSFSDFTADLVGRPAGFFLGWSYWFMWVVTAVADIIAIVDYSQLWWPNLPKAVPALIVIIALLALNLPSVKNFGEIEFWFAMIKIVAICALILVGIVMVTTSFTAPNGSHAQIANLWEHGGFFPNGVFGFLGAFQIAIFAFMGSELVGTTAAETQNPTVTLPKAINSVPVRIIIFYVGALLVILMVNPWNEIDPAKSPFVTMFSLAGIGIAAHIVNAVVLTSATSSANSGIFSTSRMVYGLAQEGDAPKSLGVLSAQGVPRNALFLTSTLLLSSIVLLYAGDSIIGAFTLVTTMAAVLVIFVWSMILISYLCYRRKRPQLHAKSVYRMPGGVVMCWVVLAFFAFSVCILATAEDTRAGLMLMPIWFGGLAIGWFVKNKLHPEVPETSITQSNPIVDLKQTSDDKK
;
A
#
# COMPACT_ATOMS: atom_id res chain seq x y z
N MET A 1 69.04 -19.11 -25.57
CA MET A 1 68.74 -18.22 -24.44
C MET A 1 67.68 -17.23 -24.88
N GLN A 2 66.60 -17.15 -24.09
CA GLN A 2 65.62 -16.04 -23.94
C GLN A 2 64.73 -15.63 -25.11
N GLN A 3 63.43 -15.92 -24.95
CA GLN A 3 62.29 -15.17 -25.47
C GLN A 3 62.29 -13.73 -24.93
N PRO A 4 61.63 -12.81 -25.64
CA PRO A 4 60.85 -11.75 -25.01
C PRO A 4 59.36 -11.88 -25.38
N HIS A 5 58.53 -11.80 -24.34
CA HIS A 5 57.08 -11.68 -24.40
C HIS A 5 56.66 -10.35 -25.03
N GLU A 6 55.80 -10.38 -26.04
CA GLU A 6 55.05 -9.21 -26.51
C GLU A 6 53.60 -9.33 -26.03
N ASN A 7 53.19 -8.41 -25.17
CA ASN A 7 51.86 -8.31 -24.57
C ASN A 7 50.83 -7.94 -25.64
N ALA A 8 50.05 -8.90 -26.12
CA ALA A 8 48.77 -8.62 -26.76
C ALA A 8 47.69 -8.45 -25.67
N ALA A 9 47.25 -7.20 -25.45
CA ALA A 9 46.11 -6.90 -24.60
C ALA A 9 44.83 -7.55 -25.17
N PRO A 10 44.02 -8.26 -24.37
CA PRO A 10 42.72 -8.73 -24.84
C PRO A 10 41.75 -7.56 -24.99
N ALA A 11 41.15 -7.46 -26.18
CA ALA A 11 40.08 -6.53 -26.49
C ALA A 11 38.94 -6.67 -25.47
N ALA A 12 38.57 -5.55 -24.83
CA ALA A 12 37.42 -5.49 -23.95
C ALA A 12 36.13 -5.68 -24.77
N GLU A 13 35.55 -6.86 -24.68
CA GLU A 13 34.14 -7.07 -25.02
C GLU A 13 33.29 -6.22 -24.05
N SER A 14 32.73 -5.14 -24.58
CA SER A 14 31.70 -4.36 -23.88
C SER A 14 30.38 -5.14 -23.91
N THR A 15 30.25 -6.13 -23.02
CA THR A 15 28.94 -6.66 -22.66
C THR A 15 28.17 -5.52 -22.00
N GLY A 16 27.17 -4.97 -22.69
CA GLY A 16 26.22 -4.02 -22.14
C GLY A 16 25.54 -4.60 -20.92
N GLN A 17 26.06 -4.32 -19.73
CA GLN A 17 25.37 -4.55 -18.47
C GLN A 17 24.16 -3.63 -18.48
N ALA A 18 22.96 -4.22 -18.64
CA ALA A 18 21.74 -3.54 -18.26
C ALA A 18 21.90 -3.10 -16.80
N GLU A 19 21.81 -1.79 -16.53
CA GLU A 19 21.90 -1.25 -15.17
C GLU A 19 20.81 -1.93 -14.31
N GLU A 20 21.20 -2.90 -13.49
CA GLU A 20 20.28 -3.57 -12.56
C GLU A 20 20.14 -2.74 -11.28
N LEU A 21 18.90 -2.65 -10.77
CA LEU A 21 18.63 -2.12 -9.43
C LEU A 21 19.47 -2.87 -8.39
N HIS A 22 20.17 -2.14 -7.53
CA HIS A 22 20.96 -2.74 -6.45
C HIS A 22 20.08 -3.55 -5.48
N ARG A 23 20.36 -4.85 -5.37
CA ARG A 23 19.71 -5.76 -4.40
C ARG A 23 20.22 -5.50 -2.98
N GLY A 24 19.57 -4.59 -2.25
CA GLY A 24 20.02 -4.13 -0.93
C GLY A 24 19.12 -4.50 0.27
N LEU A 25 17.95 -5.10 0.04
CA LEU A 25 16.98 -5.38 1.10
C LEU A 25 17.16 -6.79 1.70
N SER A 26 17.26 -6.86 3.02
CA SER A 26 17.31 -8.13 3.76
C SER A 26 15.89 -8.69 3.97
N ASN A 27 15.77 -9.98 4.30
CA ASN A 27 14.47 -10.61 4.62
C ASN A 27 13.71 -9.87 5.74
N ARG A 28 14.42 -9.32 6.74
CA ARG A 28 13.79 -8.52 7.80
C ARG A 28 13.24 -7.20 7.27
N HIS A 29 13.95 -6.54 6.35
CA HIS A 29 13.50 -5.30 5.73
C HIS A 29 12.24 -5.55 4.91
N ILE A 30 12.21 -6.61 4.10
CA ILE A 30 11.03 -6.95 3.29
C ILE A 30 9.80 -7.23 4.16
N GLN A 31 9.97 -8.02 5.24
CA GLN A 31 8.86 -8.32 6.14
C GLN A 31 8.33 -7.07 6.83
N LEU A 32 9.21 -6.17 7.28
CA LEU A 32 8.81 -4.95 7.98
C LEU A 32 8.32 -3.85 7.06
N ILE A 33 8.83 -3.75 5.83
CA ILE A 33 8.24 -2.90 4.79
C ILE A 33 6.82 -3.38 4.50
N ALA A 34 6.59 -4.71 4.40
CA ALA A 34 5.26 -5.26 4.24
C ALA A 34 4.36 -5.08 5.48
N ILE A 35 4.92 -4.84 6.69
CA ILE A 35 4.12 -4.50 7.89
C ILE A 35 3.85 -2.99 7.92
N GLY A 36 4.90 -2.19 7.84
CA GLY A 36 4.88 -0.74 7.95
C GLY A 36 4.16 -0.06 6.81
N GLY A 37 4.23 -0.61 5.61
CA GLY A 37 3.48 -0.14 4.44
C GLY A 37 1.99 -0.48 4.49
N ALA A 38 1.59 -1.56 5.18
CA ALA A 38 0.19 -1.88 5.39
C ALA A 38 -0.42 -1.01 6.51
N ILE A 39 0.33 -0.76 7.60
CA ILE A 39 -0.12 0.06 8.73
C ILE A 39 0.16 1.54 8.45
N GLY A 40 -0.82 2.24 7.89
CA GLY A 40 -0.72 3.64 7.50
C GLY A 40 -1.75 4.59 8.16
N THR A 41 -1.88 5.78 7.60
CA THR A 41 -2.81 6.84 8.07
C THR A 41 -4.27 6.44 8.02
N GLY A 42 -4.65 5.53 7.12
CA GLY A 42 -6.03 5.05 7.02
C GLY A 42 -6.54 4.41 8.31
N LEU A 43 -5.67 3.72 9.07
CA LEU A 43 -6.04 3.17 10.38
C LEU A 43 -6.10 4.26 11.44
N PHE A 44 -5.12 5.16 11.50
CA PHE A 44 -5.03 6.14 12.59
C PHE A 44 -5.99 7.33 12.42
N MET A 45 -5.96 8.00 11.27
CA MET A 45 -6.77 9.18 11.00
C MET A 45 -8.18 8.81 10.53
N GLY A 46 -8.27 7.81 9.66
CA GLY A 46 -9.56 7.40 9.07
C GLY A 46 -10.50 6.73 10.07
N SER A 47 -9.98 6.09 11.12
CA SER A 47 -10.80 5.27 12.03
C SER A 47 -11.86 6.05 12.78
N GLY A 48 -11.63 7.31 13.17
CA GLY A 48 -12.66 8.13 13.84
C GLY A 48 -13.91 8.29 12.98
N LYS A 49 -13.70 8.70 11.72
CA LYS A 49 -14.77 8.79 10.72
C LYS A 49 -15.40 7.43 10.42
N ALA A 50 -14.61 6.37 10.28
CA ALA A 50 -15.11 5.02 10.01
C ALA A 50 -15.98 4.47 11.15
N ILE A 51 -15.55 4.67 12.40
CA ILE A 51 -16.33 4.32 13.61
C ILE A 51 -17.62 5.15 13.66
N SER A 52 -17.59 6.44 13.36
CA SER A 52 -18.81 7.26 13.37
C SER A 52 -19.87 6.77 12.36
N LYS A 53 -19.45 6.12 11.28
CA LYS A 53 -20.34 5.57 10.24
C LYS A 53 -20.82 4.15 10.61
N ALA A 54 -19.91 3.25 10.97
CA ALA A 54 -20.24 1.84 11.17
C ALA A 54 -20.57 1.46 12.63
N GLY A 55 -20.16 2.28 13.60
CA GLY A 55 -20.16 1.91 15.01
C GLY A 55 -19.32 0.65 15.26
N PRO A 56 -19.74 -0.24 16.17
CA PRO A 56 -19.04 -1.49 16.47
C PRO A 56 -18.90 -2.45 15.27
N SER A 57 -19.81 -2.36 14.29
CA SER A 57 -19.74 -3.18 13.07
C SER A 57 -18.49 -2.91 12.20
N ILE A 58 -17.73 -1.84 12.49
CA ILE A 58 -16.42 -1.58 11.88
C ILE A 58 -15.46 -2.77 12.00
N LEU A 59 -15.55 -3.54 13.09
CA LEU A 59 -14.75 -4.75 13.29
C LEU A 59 -14.99 -5.76 12.17
N LEU A 60 -16.26 -5.95 11.80
CA LEU A 60 -16.64 -6.83 10.71
C LEU A 60 -16.22 -6.26 9.35
N VAL A 61 -16.27 -4.94 9.16
CA VAL A 61 -15.79 -4.27 7.93
C VAL A 61 -14.32 -4.62 7.68
N TYR A 62 -13.45 -4.49 8.69
CA TYR A 62 -12.03 -4.81 8.58
C TYR A 62 -11.78 -6.32 8.37
N ILE A 63 -12.57 -7.20 8.99
CA ILE A 63 -12.47 -8.66 8.78
C ILE A 63 -12.82 -9.02 7.33
N VAL A 64 -13.94 -8.50 6.81
CA VAL A 64 -14.42 -8.80 5.45
C VAL A 64 -13.43 -8.30 4.41
N ILE A 65 -13.00 -7.04 4.50
CA ILE A 65 -12.03 -6.46 3.56
C ILE A 65 -10.68 -7.16 3.68
N GLY A 66 -10.21 -7.40 4.91
CA GLY A 66 -8.96 -8.11 5.16
C GLY A 66 -8.95 -9.54 4.59
N ALA A 67 -10.06 -10.26 4.68
CA ALA A 67 -10.21 -11.57 4.05
C ALA A 67 -10.15 -11.49 2.51
N ALA A 68 -10.80 -10.49 1.92
CA ALA A 68 -10.76 -10.25 0.47
C ALA A 68 -9.32 -9.98 0.00
N ILE A 69 -8.58 -9.13 0.72
CA ILE A 69 -7.19 -8.79 0.40
C ILE A 69 -6.28 -9.99 0.56
N PHE A 70 -6.45 -10.78 1.61
CA PHE A 70 -5.67 -12.00 1.78
C PHE A 70 -5.79 -12.90 0.55
N LEU A 71 -6.99 -13.05 -0.01
CA LEU A 71 -7.21 -13.81 -1.24
C LEU A 71 -6.54 -13.19 -2.47
N VAL A 72 -6.56 -11.86 -2.61
CA VAL A 72 -5.81 -11.13 -3.66
C VAL A 72 -4.32 -11.42 -3.55
N LEU A 73 -3.76 -11.31 -2.35
CA LEU A 73 -2.33 -11.57 -2.11
C LEU A 73 -1.98 -13.04 -2.35
N ARG A 74 -2.86 -13.99 -1.99
CA ARG A 74 -2.66 -15.42 -2.29
C ARG A 74 -2.65 -15.68 -3.80
N ALA A 75 -3.55 -15.04 -4.55
CA ALA A 75 -3.57 -15.12 -6.01
C ALA A 75 -2.27 -14.55 -6.62
N MET A 76 -1.86 -13.37 -6.17
CA MET A 76 -0.60 -12.72 -6.59
C MET A 76 0.62 -13.59 -6.28
N GLY A 77 0.71 -14.11 -5.06
CA GLY A 77 1.82 -14.96 -4.64
C GLY A 77 1.92 -16.25 -5.45
N GLU A 78 0.79 -16.86 -5.81
CA GLU A 78 0.79 -18.03 -6.68
C GLU A 78 1.35 -17.71 -8.08
N ILE A 79 0.96 -16.58 -8.68
CA ILE A 79 1.45 -16.16 -10.01
C ILE A 79 2.94 -15.84 -9.96
N LEU A 80 3.38 -15.06 -8.99
CA LEU A 80 4.79 -14.66 -8.84
C LEU A 80 5.70 -15.88 -8.63
N LEU A 81 5.25 -16.88 -7.87
CA LEU A 81 6.01 -18.12 -7.70
C LEU A 81 5.98 -19.05 -8.92
N SER A 82 5.04 -18.84 -9.86
CA SER A 82 5.00 -19.61 -11.11
C SER A 82 6.08 -19.17 -12.11
N ASN A 83 6.54 -17.92 -12.02
CA ASN A 83 7.63 -17.39 -12.83
C ASN A 83 8.37 -16.27 -12.09
N LEU A 84 9.55 -16.58 -11.56
CA LEU A 84 10.38 -15.64 -10.80
C LEU A 84 11.03 -14.53 -11.65
N LYS A 85 10.81 -14.54 -12.98
CA LYS A 85 11.25 -13.44 -13.86
C LYS A 85 10.34 -12.22 -13.77
N TYR A 86 9.13 -12.35 -13.23
CA TYR A 86 8.27 -11.20 -13.00
C TYR A 86 8.88 -10.29 -11.93
N LYS A 87 9.12 -9.03 -12.29
CA LYS A 87 9.67 -8.01 -11.39
C LYS A 87 8.56 -7.24 -10.68
N SER A 88 7.38 -7.15 -11.31
CA SER A 88 6.20 -6.51 -10.74
C SER A 88 4.90 -7.23 -11.13
N PHE A 89 3.79 -6.88 -10.47
CA PHE A 89 2.47 -7.34 -10.92
C PHE A 89 2.00 -6.69 -12.22
N SER A 90 2.59 -5.56 -12.61
CA SER A 90 2.38 -4.99 -13.95
C SER A 90 2.89 -5.95 -15.02
N ASP A 91 4.05 -6.57 -14.78
CA ASP A 91 4.71 -7.48 -15.71
C ASP A 91 3.87 -8.73 -15.97
N PHE A 92 3.41 -9.41 -14.91
CA PHE A 92 2.58 -10.59 -15.10
C PHE A 92 1.21 -10.22 -15.69
N THR A 93 0.72 -9.00 -15.45
CA THR A 93 -0.54 -8.55 -16.04
C THR A 93 -0.37 -8.27 -17.53
N ALA A 94 0.76 -7.66 -17.93
CA ALA A 94 1.10 -7.46 -19.33
C ALA A 94 1.20 -8.80 -20.09
N ASP A 95 1.84 -9.80 -19.48
CA ASP A 95 2.01 -11.14 -20.05
C ASP A 95 0.71 -11.97 -20.07
N LEU A 96 -0.05 -11.98 -18.97
CA LEU A 96 -1.24 -12.83 -18.83
C LEU A 96 -2.51 -12.21 -19.41
N VAL A 97 -2.69 -10.89 -19.30
CA VAL A 97 -3.90 -10.18 -19.75
C VAL A 97 -3.63 -9.44 -21.06
N GLY A 98 -2.49 -8.76 -21.17
CA GLY A 98 -2.04 -8.07 -22.38
C GLY A 98 -1.33 -6.75 -22.08
N ARG A 99 -0.50 -6.28 -23.00
CA ARG A 99 0.30 -5.04 -22.83
C ARG A 99 -0.53 -3.80 -22.41
N PRO A 100 -1.71 -3.51 -22.99
CA PRO A 100 -2.53 -2.38 -22.52
C PRO A 100 -2.93 -2.52 -21.05
N ALA A 101 -3.26 -3.74 -20.60
CA ALA A 101 -3.63 -3.99 -19.21
C ALA A 101 -2.45 -3.75 -18.25
N GLY A 102 -1.23 -4.15 -18.64
CA GLY A 102 0.00 -3.82 -17.90
C GLY A 102 0.23 -2.30 -17.81
N PHE A 103 0.12 -1.59 -18.94
CA PHE A 103 0.25 -0.13 -18.98
C PHE A 103 -0.73 0.58 -18.03
N PHE A 104 -2.02 0.22 -18.11
CA PHE A 104 -3.05 0.81 -17.24
C PHE A 104 -2.81 0.49 -15.77
N LEU A 105 -2.39 -0.75 -15.47
CA LEU A 105 -2.11 -1.18 -14.10
C LEU A 105 -0.90 -0.44 -13.52
N GLY A 106 0.21 -0.38 -14.24
CA GLY A 106 1.43 0.28 -13.77
C GLY A 106 1.24 1.77 -13.51
N TRP A 107 0.62 2.50 -14.45
CA TRP A 107 0.34 3.92 -14.25
C TRP A 107 -0.70 4.18 -13.16
N SER A 108 -1.76 3.36 -13.07
CA SER A 108 -2.76 3.51 -12.00
C SER A 108 -2.19 3.20 -10.63
N TYR A 109 -1.29 2.21 -10.52
CA TYR A 109 -0.59 1.93 -9.27
C TYR A 109 0.37 3.05 -8.87
N TRP A 110 1.10 3.62 -9.83
CA TRP A 110 1.90 4.82 -9.57
C TRP A 110 1.04 5.97 -9.05
N PHE A 111 -0.06 6.28 -9.75
CA PHE A 111 -0.93 7.38 -9.36
C PHE A 111 -1.61 7.14 -8.01
N MET A 112 -2.02 5.90 -7.73
CA MET A 112 -2.55 5.48 -6.43
C MET A 112 -1.61 5.86 -5.28
N TRP A 113 -0.31 5.59 -5.42
CA TRP A 113 0.69 5.94 -4.42
C TRP A 113 0.97 7.45 -4.34
N VAL A 114 0.89 8.19 -5.45
CA VAL A 114 0.95 9.66 -5.42
C VAL A 114 -0.21 10.22 -4.59
N VAL A 115 -1.44 9.78 -4.88
CA VAL A 115 -2.65 10.22 -4.17
C VAL A 115 -2.59 9.83 -2.69
N THR A 116 -2.05 8.66 -2.38
CA THR A 116 -1.87 8.18 -0.99
C THR A 116 -0.84 9.00 -0.23
N ALA A 117 0.31 9.30 -0.84
CA ALA A 117 1.30 10.18 -0.23
C ALA A 117 0.74 11.60 -0.01
N VAL A 118 -0.12 12.10 -0.90
CA VAL A 118 -0.88 13.34 -0.67
C VAL A 118 -1.81 13.22 0.54
N ALA A 119 -2.52 12.11 0.69
CA ALA A 119 -3.35 11.84 1.88
C ALA A 119 -2.52 11.80 3.17
N ASP A 120 -1.34 11.17 3.12
CA ASP A 120 -0.42 11.11 4.26
C ASP A 120 0.11 12.50 4.65
N ILE A 121 0.42 13.35 3.67
CA ILE A 121 0.83 14.74 3.92
C ILE A 121 -0.31 15.53 4.56
N ILE A 122 -1.55 15.38 4.08
CA ILE A 122 -2.74 16.01 4.67
C ILE A 122 -2.90 15.58 6.14
N ALA A 123 -2.70 14.29 6.42
CA ALA A 123 -2.73 13.77 7.79
C ALA A 123 -1.60 14.36 8.65
N ILE A 124 -0.38 14.45 8.13
CA ILE A 124 0.76 15.05 8.82
C ILE A 124 0.48 16.51 9.18
N VAL A 125 -0.11 17.27 8.26
CA VAL A 125 -0.55 18.64 8.52
C VAL A 125 -1.56 18.69 9.66
N ASP A 126 -2.58 17.82 9.64
CA ASP A 126 -3.61 17.73 10.69
C ASP A 126 -2.99 17.47 12.07
N TYR A 127 -2.19 16.41 12.20
CA TYR A 127 -1.54 16.04 13.46
C TYR A 127 -0.50 17.08 13.94
N SER A 128 0.09 17.86 13.04
CA SER A 128 1.01 18.94 13.41
C SER A 128 0.31 20.08 14.15
N GLN A 129 -1.00 20.25 13.95
CA GLN A 129 -1.78 21.30 14.62
C GLN A 129 -1.90 21.08 16.14
N LEU A 130 -1.66 19.86 16.63
CA LEU A 130 -1.60 19.60 18.08
C LEU A 130 -0.50 20.43 18.76
N TRP A 131 0.64 20.59 18.10
CA TRP A 131 1.78 21.34 18.63
C TRP A 131 1.86 22.77 18.09
N TRP A 132 1.47 22.96 16.83
CA TRP A 132 1.57 24.25 16.14
C TRP A 132 0.26 24.63 15.44
N PRO A 133 -0.80 24.96 16.20
CA PRO A 133 -2.14 25.22 15.64
C PRO A 133 -2.18 26.46 14.73
N ASN A 134 -1.33 27.45 14.99
CA ASN A 134 -1.27 28.70 14.22
C ASN A 134 -0.32 28.64 13.01
N LEU A 135 0.36 27.51 12.81
CA LEU A 135 1.31 27.38 11.71
C LEU A 135 0.56 27.23 10.38
N PRO A 136 0.89 28.00 9.33
CA PRO A 136 0.24 27.86 8.04
C PRO A 136 0.39 26.44 7.50
N LYS A 137 -0.71 25.81 7.05
CA LYS A 137 -0.77 24.42 6.57
C LYS A 137 0.31 24.08 5.53
N ALA A 138 0.70 25.04 4.69
CA ALA A 138 1.76 24.87 3.70
C ALA A 138 3.14 24.55 4.30
N VAL A 139 3.46 25.06 5.50
CA VAL A 139 4.78 24.90 6.12
C VAL A 139 5.06 23.44 6.48
N PRO A 140 4.25 22.75 7.32
CA PRO A 140 4.48 21.34 7.61
C PRO A 140 4.41 20.46 6.35
N ALA A 141 3.54 20.79 5.39
CA ALA A 141 3.48 20.08 4.10
C ALA A 141 4.79 20.18 3.29
N LEU A 142 5.35 21.39 3.15
CA LEU A 142 6.62 21.59 2.43
C LEU A 142 7.79 20.92 3.15
N ILE A 143 7.86 21.03 4.48
CA ILE A 143 8.90 20.40 5.29
C ILE A 143 8.90 18.89 5.05
N VAL A 144 7.73 18.24 5.11
CA VAL A 144 7.69 16.79 4.91
C VAL A 144 7.99 16.37 3.48
N ILE A 145 7.54 17.12 2.46
CA ILE A 145 7.88 16.82 1.06
C ILE A 145 9.39 16.92 0.83
N ILE A 146 10.04 17.96 1.35
CA ILE A 146 11.49 18.14 1.26
C ILE A 146 12.22 17.03 2.02
N ALA A 147 11.75 16.68 3.22
CA ALA A 147 12.32 15.59 4.00
C ALA A 147 12.22 14.26 3.26
N LEU A 148 11.05 13.92 2.71
CA LEU A 148 10.83 12.70 1.95
C LEU A 148 11.72 12.64 0.70
N LEU A 149 11.86 13.75 -0.04
CA LEU A 149 12.78 13.83 -1.17
C LEU A 149 14.23 13.61 -0.72
N ALA A 150 14.66 14.26 0.36
CA ALA A 150 16.00 14.12 0.91
C ALA A 150 16.29 12.70 1.41
N LEU A 151 15.29 11.99 1.96
CA LEU A 151 15.41 10.61 2.41
C LEU A 151 15.50 9.60 1.25
N ASN A 152 14.94 9.91 0.08
CA ASN A 152 14.91 9.01 -1.08
C ASN A 152 16.05 9.23 -2.08
N LEU A 153 16.86 10.29 -1.93
CA LEU A 153 18.03 10.54 -2.78
C LEU A 153 19.27 9.66 -2.43
N PRO A 154 19.55 9.31 -1.15
CA PRO A 154 20.63 8.39 -0.77
C PRO A 154 20.33 6.91 -1.11
N SER A 155 21.33 6.04 -0.87
CA SER A 155 21.27 4.59 -1.16
C SER A 155 20.04 3.87 -0.56
N VAL A 156 19.48 2.92 -1.33
CA VAL A 156 18.38 1.99 -0.98
C VAL A 156 18.57 1.28 0.37
N LYS A 157 19.82 1.10 0.83
CA LYS A 157 20.10 0.49 2.13
C LYS A 157 19.62 1.34 3.30
N ASN A 158 19.72 2.66 3.20
CA ASN A 158 19.27 3.59 4.25
C ASN A 158 17.74 3.58 4.37
N PHE A 159 17.04 3.44 3.24
CA PHE A 159 15.58 3.29 3.22
C PHE A 159 15.11 2.09 4.06
N GLY A 160 15.72 0.91 3.86
CA GLY A 160 15.32 -0.31 4.57
C GLY A 160 15.51 -0.24 6.09
N GLU A 161 16.56 0.43 6.58
CA GLU A 161 16.80 0.62 8.01
C GLU A 161 15.85 1.68 8.61
N ILE A 162 15.55 2.76 7.90
CA ILE A 162 14.58 3.77 8.36
C ILE A 162 13.18 3.15 8.48
N GLU A 163 12.75 2.41 7.47
CA GLU A 163 11.45 1.72 7.51
C GLU A 163 11.40 0.64 8.61
N PHE A 164 12.52 -0.03 8.90
CA PHE A 164 12.60 -0.95 10.02
C PHE A 164 12.21 -0.26 11.34
N TRP A 165 12.81 0.90 11.62
CA TRP A 165 12.55 1.65 12.85
C TRP A 165 11.14 2.25 12.86
N PHE A 166 10.68 2.81 11.75
CA PHE A 166 9.32 3.33 11.65
C PHE A 166 8.26 2.24 11.85
N ALA A 167 8.42 1.06 11.24
CA ALA A 167 7.51 -0.05 11.46
C ALA A 167 7.53 -0.52 12.93
N MET A 168 8.70 -0.55 13.57
CA MET A 168 8.83 -0.93 14.99
C MET A 168 8.05 0.01 15.91
N ILE A 169 8.17 1.33 15.70
CA ILE A 169 7.43 2.34 16.48
C ILE A 169 5.92 2.11 16.39
N LYS A 170 5.39 1.85 15.18
CA LYS A 170 3.96 1.57 14.96
C LYS A 170 3.50 0.32 15.71
N ILE A 171 4.24 -0.77 15.59
CA ILE A 171 3.89 -2.05 16.21
C ILE A 171 3.85 -1.91 17.73
N VAL A 172 4.90 -1.31 18.32
CA VAL A 172 4.98 -1.10 19.77
C VAL A 172 3.82 -0.23 20.25
N ALA A 173 3.50 0.86 19.55
CA ALA A 173 2.42 1.75 19.92
C ALA A 173 1.05 1.08 19.88
N ILE A 174 0.76 0.27 18.84
CA ILE A 174 -0.51 -0.47 18.76
C ILE A 174 -0.59 -1.53 19.85
N CYS A 175 0.48 -2.28 20.10
CA CYS A 175 0.52 -3.25 21.20
C CYS A 175 0.32 -2.58 22.57
N ALA A 176 0.95 -1.43 22.80
CA ALA A 176 0.76 -0.64 24.02
C ALA A 176 -0.68 -0.15 24.16
N LEU A 177 -1.31 0.31 23.07
CA LEU A 177 -2.70 0.73 23.07
C LEU A 177 -3.64 -0.42 23.47
N ILE A 178 -3.45 -1.59 22.86
CA ILE A 178 -4.25 -2.78 23.16
C ILE A 178 -4.10 -3.15 24.64
N LEU A 179 -2.86 -3.17 25.15
CA LEU A 179 -2.60 -3.50 26.55
C LEU A 179 -3.26 -2.49 27.51
N VAL A 180 -3.08 -1.18 27.25
CA VAL A 180 -3.66 -0.12 28.08
C VAL A 180 -5.18 -0.19 28.09
N GLY A 181 -5.82 -0.39 26.94
CA GLY A 181 -7.27 -0.48 26.93
C GLY A 181 -7.82 -1.77 27.53
N ILE A 182 -7.12 -2.91 27.41
CA ILE A 182 -7.47 -4.11 28.17
C ILE A 182 -7.44 -3.79 29.68
N VAL A 183 -6.38 -3.12 30.15
CA VAL A 183 -6.30 -2.69 31.55
C VAL A 183 -7.49 -1.80 31.91
N MET A 184 -7.79 -0.76 31.12
CA MET A 184 -8.92 0.15 31.36
C MET A 184 -10.27 -0.59 31.43
N VAL A 185 -10.51 -1.57 30.57
CA VAL A 185 -11.74 -2.37 30.57
C VAL A 185 -11.79 -3.28 31.80
N THR A 186 -10.68 -3.95 32.14
CA THR A 186 -10.63 -4.85 33.31
C THR A 186 -10.73 -4.11 34.65
N THR A 187 -10.28 -2.85 34.71
CA THR A 187 -10.40 -2.00 35.90
C THR A 187 -11.70 -1.19 35.94
N SER A 188 -12.58 -1.35 34.94
CA SER A 188 -13.82 -0.55 34.80
C SER A 188 -13.54 0.95 34.87
N PHE A 189 -12.47 1.39 34.18
CA PHE A 189 -12.04 2.78 34.16
C PHE A 189 -13.19 3.71 33.78
N THR A 190 -13.32 4.82 34.51
CA THR A 190 -14.32 5.84 34.22
C THR A 190 -13.63 7.04 33.60
N ALA A 191 -14.00 7.37 32.37
CA ALA A 191 -13.48 8.52 31.65
C ALA A 191 -13.96 9.84 32.28
N PRO A 192 -13.27 10.97 32.05
CA PRO A 192 -13.65 12.27 32.62
C PRO A 192 -15.06 12.75 32.23
N ASN A 193 -15.61 12.24 31.12
CA ASN A 193 -16.97 12.52 30.67
C ASN A 193 -18.04 11.61 31.34
N GLY A 194 -17.65 10.72 32.25
CA GLY A 194 -18.53 9.80 32.95
C GLY A 194 -18.71 8.44 32.28
N SER A 195 -18.14 8.22 31.10
CA SER A 195 -18.27 6.97 30.36
C SER A 195 -17.39 5.87 30.94
N HIS A 196 -17.92 4.67 31.05
CA HIS A 196 -17.20 3.52 31.60
C HIS A 196 -16.57 2.69 30.48
N ALA A 197 -15.32 2.28 30.68
CA ALA A 197 -14.67 1.28 29.85
C ALA A 197 -15.25 -0.10 30.17
N GLN A 198 -16.00 -0.67 29.23
CA GLN A 198 -16.70 -1.93 29.40
C GLN A 198 -16.93 -2.63 28.07
N ILE A 199 -16.98 -3.96 28.10
CA ILE A 199 -17.26 -4.79 26.92
C ILE A 199 -18.63 -4.44 26.32
N ALA A 200 -19.59 -4.08 27.17
CA ALA A 200 -20.96 -3.77 26.79
C ALA A 200 -21.09 -2.55 25.85
N ASN A 201 -20.08 -1.67 25.79
CA ASN A 201 -20.04 -0.55 24.83
C ASN A 201 -20.12 -1.00 23.36
N LEU A 202 -19.81 -2.29 23.08
CA LEU A 202 -19.96 -2.89 21.75
C LEU A 202 -21.41 -3.09 21.29
N TRP A 203 -22.40 -2.99 22.20
CA TRP A 203 -23.82 -3.19 21.86
C TRP A 203 -24.81 -2.33 22.64
N GLU A 204 -24.44 -1.69 23.75
CA GLU A 204 -25.38 -0.88 24.54
C GLU A 204 -25.80 0.42 23.85
N HIS A 205 -24.96 0.97 22.98
CA HIS A 205 -25.20 2.26 22.30
C HIS A 205 -25.87 2.09 20.94
N GLY A 206 -26.98 1.34 20.88
CA GLY A 206 -27.73 1.09 19.64
C GLY A 206 -27.41 -0.24 18.94
N GLY A 207 -26.79 -1.18 19.65
CA GLY A 207 -26.44 -2.50 19.11
C GLY A 207 -25.14 -2.52 18.32
N PHE A 208 -24.83 -3.68 17.73
CA PHE A 208 -23.60 -3.85 16.94
C PHE A 208 -23.63 -3.09 15.60
N PHE A 209 -24.83 -2.88 15.05
CA PHE A 209 -25.09 -2.12 13.80
C PHE A 209 -25.93 -0.87 14.08
N PRO A 210 -25.41 0.13 14.82
CA PRO A 210 -26.21 1.25 15.30
C PRO A 210 -26.74 2.15 14.18
N ASN A 211 -26.01 2.25 13.07
CA ASN A 211 -26.40 2.99 11.86
C ASN A 211 -26.93 2.05 10.75
N GLY A 212 -27.32 0.82 11.11
CA GLY A 212 -27.81 -0.19 10.18
C GLY A 212 -26.80 -0.61 9.11
N VAL A 213 -27.31 -1.25 8.05
CA VAL A 213 -26.49 -1.77 6.96
C VAL A 213 -25.80 -0.65 6.17
N PHE A 214 -26.47 0.49 5.95
CA PHE A 214 -25.87 1.61 5.22
C PHE A 214 -24.70 2.25 5.98
N GLY A 215 -24.78 2.34 7.32
CA GLY A 215 -23.64 2.78 8.13
C GLY A 215 -22.45 1.82 8.07
N PHE A 216 -22.71 0.52 8.17
CA PHE A 216 -21.69 -0.54 7.98
C PHE A 216 -20.98 -0.42 6.62
N LEU A 217 -21.76 -0.27 5.55
CA LEU A 217 -21.24 -0.11 4.18
C LEU A 217 -20.51 1.23 4.00
N GLY A 218 -20.96 2.29 4.68
CA GLY A 218 -20.34 3.63 4.62
C GLY A 218 -18.91 3.69 5.14
N ALA A 219 -18.46 2.70 5.91
CA ALA A 219 -17.07 2.63 6.37
C ALA A 219 -16.13 1.90 5.39
N PHE A 220 -16.65 1.28 4.32
CA PHE A 220 -15.82 0.50 3.39
C PHE A 220 -14.75 1.34 2.72
N GLN A 221 -15.06 2.60 2.37
CA GLN A 221 -14.09 3.49 1.72
C GLN A 221 -12.81 3.62 2.53
N ILE A 222 -12.94 4.01 3.79
CA ILE A 222 -11.81 4.26 4.69
C ILE A 222 -11.10 2.96 5.01
N ALA A 223 -11.85 1.88 5.26
CA ALA A 223 -11.26 0.60 5.58
C ALA A 223 -10.47 0.00 4.39
N ILE A 224 -10.96 0.12 3.15
CA ILE A 224 -10.23 -0.27 1.94
C ILE A 224 -8.93 0.53 1.81
N PHE A 225 -9.00 1.86 2.01
CA PHE A 225 -7.81 2.71 2.02
C PHE A 225 -6.80 2.28 3.10
N ALA A 226 -7.26 1.93 4.30
CA ALA A 226 -6.41 1.51 5.42
C ALA A 226 -5.63 0.21 5.17
N PHE A 227 -5.97 -0.55 4.14
CA PHE A 227 -5.28 -1.77 3.75
C PHE A 227 -4.33 -1.62 2.56
N MET A 228 -4.32 -0.45 1.94
CA MET A 228 -3.37 -0.15 0.87
C MET A 228 -1.93 -0.39 1.34
N GLY A 229 -1.06 -0.82 0.42
CA GLY A 229 0.32 -1.16 0.73
C GLY A 229 0.52 -2.62 1.14
N SER A 230 -0.56 -3.37 1.40
CA SER A 230 -0.47 -4.82 1.60
C SER A 230 0.07 -5.54 0.35
N GLU A 231 -0.23 -5.02 -0.84
CA GLU A 231 0.27 -5.49 -2.14
C GLU A 231 1.75 -5.21 -2.39
N LEU A 232 2.40 -4.37 -1.58
CA LEU A 232 3.82 -4.04 -1.70
C LEU A 232 4.72 -5.28 -1.49
N VAL A 233 4.20 -6.30 -0.81
CA VAL A 233 4.85 -7.62 -0.74
C VAL A 233 5.10 -8.22 -2.14
N GLY A 234 4.27 -7.88 -3.13
CA GLY A 234 4.40 -8.35 -4.51
C GLY A 234 5.52 -7.66 -5.28
N THR A 235 5.74 -6.36 -5.09
CA THR A 235 6.82 -5.63 -5.76
C THR A 235 8.19 -5.96 -5.16
N THR A 236 8.23 -6.30 -3.87
CA THR A 236 9.46 -6.71 -3.18
C THR A 236 9.86 -8.17 -3.44
N ALA A 237 8.97 -8.97 -4.02
CA ALA A 237 9.26 -10.38 -4.36
C ALA A 237 10.46 -10.52 -5.30
N ALA A 238 10.61 -9.58 -6.24
CA ALA A 238 11.71 -9.56 -7.22
C ALA A 238 13.07 -9.20 -6.61
N GLU A 239 13.08 -8.49 -5.48
CA GLU A 239 14.29 -8.08 -4.75
C GLU A 239 14.65 -9.07 -3.62
N THR A 240 13.86 -10.13 -3.44
CA THR A 240 14.03 -11.09 -2.34
C THR A 240 15.03 -12.19 -2.70
N GLN A 241 15.94 -12.53 -1.78
CA GLN A 241 16.94 -13.60 -1.99
C GLN A 241 16.31 -14.99 -2.17
N ASN A 242 15.26 -15.30 -1.41
CA ASN A 242 14.58 -16.60 -1.42
C ASN A 242 13.05 -16.41 -1.53
N PRO A 243 12.53 -16.05 -2.72
CA PRO A 243 11.11 -15.69 -2.90
C PRO A 243 10.16 -16.85 -2.56
N THR A 244 10.56 -18.09 -2.82
CA THR A 244 9.76 -19.31 -2.54
C THR A 244 9.45 -19.54 -1.06
N VAL A 245 10.24 -18.96 -0.15
CA VAL A 245 10.04 -19.09 1.30
C VAL A 245 9.51 -17.77 1.88
N THR A 246 10.12 -16.65 1.50
CA THR A 246 9.81 -15.34 2.10
C THR A 246 8.44 -14.84 1.67
N LEU A 247 8.06 -15.00 0.40
CA LEU A 247 6.78 -14.50 -0.10
C LEU A 247 5.58 -15.22 0.55
N PRO A 248 5.52 -16.57 0.62
CA PRO A 248 4.47 -17.26 1.37
C PRO A 248 4.38 -16.86 2.84
N LYS A 249 5.52 -16.72 3.53
CA LYS A 249 5.56 -16.31 4.94
C LYS A 249 4.98 -14.91 5.13
N ALA A 250 5.37 -13.97 4.28
CA ALA A 250 4.88 -12.60 4.36
C ALA A 250 3.37 -12.53 4.14
N ILE A 251 2.85 -13.15 3.06
CA ILE A 251 1.42 -13.17 2.75
C ILE A 251 0.62 -13.91 3.83
N ASN A 252 1.07 -15.09 4.28
CA ASN A 252 0.36 -15.87 5.30
C ASN A 252 0.34 -15.19 6.68
N SER A 253 1.21 -14.22 6.92
CA SER A 253 1.18 -13.42 8.16
C SER A 253 0.14 -12.30 8.13
N VAL A 254 -0.43 -11.96 6.96
CA VAL A 254 -1.39 -10.84 6.80
C VAL A 254 -2.65 -11.02 7.66
N PRO A 255 -3.32 -12.19 7.72
CA PRO A 255 -4.47 -12.39 8.58
C PRO A 255 -4.19 -12.09 10.06
N VAL A 256 -3.04 -12.53 10.57
CA VAL A 256 -2.64 -12.26 11.96
C VAL A 256 -2.47 -10.76 12.19
N ARG A 257 -1.85 -10.05 11.24
CA ARG A 257 -1.69 -8.58 11.29
C ARG A 257 -3.03 -7.85 11.27
N ILE A 258 -3.99 -8.30 10.45
CA ILE A 258 -5.35 -7.76 10.39
C ILE A 258 -6.02 -7.89 11.77
N ILE A 259 -6.00 -9.09 12.34
CA ILE A 259 -6.66 -9.35 13.62
C ILE A 259 -6.03 -8.54 14.75
N ILE A 260 -4.70 -8.49 14.84
CA ILE A 260 -4.03 -7.79 15.94
C ILE A 260 -4.11 -6.27 15.76
N PHE A 261 -3.63 -5.75 14.63
CA PHE A 261 -3.37 -4.31 14.49
C PHE A 261 -4.62 -3.51 14.12
N TYR A 262 -5.59 -4.12 13.44
CA TYR A 262 -6.80 -3.43 13.02
C TYR A 262 -7.95 -3.79 13.95
N VAL A 263 -8.33 -5.08 13.96
CA VAL A 263 -9.50 -5.53 14.71
C VAL A 263 -9.27 -5.40 16.22
N GLY A 264 -8.13 -5.86 16.73
CA GLY A 264 -7.80 -5.80 18.15
C GLY A 264 -7.69 -4.37 18.68
N ALA A 265 -7.01 -3.48 17.95
CA ALA A 265 -6.91 -2.08 18.32
C ALA A 265 -8.28 -1.38 18.36
N LEU A 266 -9.10 -1.55 17.30
CA LEU A 266 -10.44 -0.96 17.23
C LEU A 266 -11.39 -1.55 18.27
N LEU A 267 -11.31 -2.86 18.52
CA LEU A 267 -12.11 -3.56 19.52
C LEU A 267 -11.90 -2.92 20.89
N VAL A 268 -10.64 -2.75 21.28
CA VAL A 268 -10.27 -2.16 22.56
C VAL A 268 -10.69 -0.69 22.64
N ILE A 269 -10.51 0.09 21.57
CA ILE A 269 -11.00 1.47 21.48
C ILE A 269 -12.50 1.55 21.74
N LEU A 270 -13.29 0.68 21.11
CA LEU A 270 -14.75 0.66 21.22
C LEU A 270 -15.24 0.13 22.58
N MET A 271 -14.45 -0.71 23.26
CA MET A 271 -14.74 -1.10 24.63
C MET A 271 -14.45 0.03 25.62
N VAL A 272 -13.40 0.81 25.38
CA VAL A 272 -13.04 1.94 26.25
C VAL A 272 -13.99 3.12 26.08
N ASN A 273 -14.29 3.50 24.83
CA ASN A 273 -15.18 4.61 24.51
C ASN A 273 -16.37 4.15 23.68
N PRO A 274 -17.60 4.51 24.08
CA PRO A 274 -18.78 4.38 23.24
C PRO A 274 -18.55 5.00 21.85
N TRP A 275 -19.01 4.31 20.80
CA TRP A 275 -18.77 4.74 19.41
C TRP A 275 -19.35 6.12 19.08
N ASN A 276 -20.44 6.50 19.76
CA ASN A 276 -21.15 7.77 19.62
C ASN A 276 -20.44 8.95 20.32
N GLU A 277 -19.40 8.68 21.12
CA GLU A 277 -18.58 9.72 21.77
C GLU A 277 -17.23 9.93 21.06
N ILE A 278 -16.92 9.10 20.07
CA ILE A 278 -15.70 9.22 19.28
C ILE A 278 -15.88 10.34 18.25
N ASP A 279 -15.08 11.40 18.39
CA ASP A 279 -15.05 12.53 17.48
C ASP A 279 -14.62 12.06 16.07
N PRO A 280 -15.47 12.20 15.03
CA PRO A 280 -15.16 11.77 13.67
C PRO A 280 -13.97 12.50 13.04
N ALA A 281 -13.61 13.68 13.56
CA ALA A 281 -12.53 14.51 13.04
C ALA A 281 -11.19 14.23 13.73
N LYS A 282 -11.15 13.40 14.78
CA LYS A 282 -9.94 13.10 15.54
C LYS A 282 -9.59 11.62 15.46
N SER A 283 -8.31 11.34 15.66
CA SER A 283 -7.83 9.96 15.77
C SER A 283 -8.27 9.34 17.10
N PRO A 284 -9.06 8.25 17.09
CA PRO A 284 -9.44 7.57 18.32
C PRO A 284 -8.23 6.94 19.02
N PHE A 285 -7.15 6.66 18.27
CA PHE A 285 -5.90 6.19 18.83
C PHE A 285 -5.26 7.25 19.73
N VAL A 286 -5.24 8.51 19.31
CA VAL A 286 -4.72 9.63 20.13
C VAL A 286 -5.65 9.89 21.31
N THR A 287 -6.96 9.96 21.06
CA THR A 287 -7.95 10.32 22.10
C THR A 287 -8.00 9.30 23.23
N MET A 288 -7.90 8.00 22.93
CA MET A 288 -7.92 6.95 23.96
C MET A 288 -6.79 7.11 24.99
N PHE A 289 -5.58 7.44 24.55
CA PHE A 289 -4.45 7.65 25.45
C PHE A 289 -4.55 8.95 26.25
N SER A 290 -5.19 9.98 25.71
CA SER A 290 -5.49 11.21 26.46
C SER A 290 -6.42 10.92 27.65
N LEU A 291 -7.31 9.93 27.54
CA LEU A 291 -8.22 9.55 28.62
C LEU A 291 -7.53 8.82 29.76
N ALA A 292 -6.42 8.11 29.50
CA ALA A 292 -5.65 7.41 30.53
C ALA A 292 -4.96 8.35 31.54
N GLY A 293 -5.18 9.67 31.47
CA GLY A 293 -4.68 10.65 32.43
C GLY A 293 -3.18 10.96 32.31
N ILE A 294 -2.50 10.37 31.33
CA ILE A 294 -1.09 10.63 31.06
C ILE A 294 -1.04 11.79 30.06
N GLY A 295 -0.87 13.03 30.57
CA GLY A 295 -0.85 14.23 29.73
C GLY A 295 0.17 14.19 28.57
N ILE A 296 1.26 13.43 28.72
CA ILE A 296 2.26 13.23 27.66
C ILE A 296 1.86 12.16 26.62
N ALA A 297 0.93 11.25 26.94
CA ALA A 297 0.58 10.13 26.06
C ALA A 297 -0.07 10.60 24.76
N ALA A 298 -0.89 11.66 24.80
CA ALA A 298 -1.42 12.30 23.61
C ALA A 298 -0.31 12.72 22.64
N HIS A 299 0.76 13.34 23.14
CA HIS A 299 1.90 13.77 22.33
C HIS A 299 2.73 12.59 21.81
N ILE A 300 2.92 11.54 22.62
CA ILE A 300 3.63 10.33 22.19
C ILE A 300 2.88 9.67 21.03
N VAL A 301 1.57 9.51 21.14
CA VAL A 301 0.77 8.86 20.10
C VAL A 301 0.68 9.74 18.87
N ASN A 302 0.54 11.06 19.02
CA ASN A 302 0.61 11.99 17.90
C ASN A 302 1.94 11.85 17.13
N ALA A 303 3.06 11.75 17.85
CA ALA A 303 4.37 11.48 17.25
C ALA A 303 4.42 10.12 16.53
N VAL A 304 3.87 9.06 17.14
CA VAL A 304 3.75 7.74 16.49
C VAL A 304 2.96 7.85 15.18
N VAL A 305 1.82 8.53 15.17
CA VAL A 305 1.00 8.65 13.97
C VAL A 305 1.71 9.46 12.87
N LEU A 306 2.44 10.51 13.24
CA LEU A 306 3.27 11.26 12.30
C LEU A 306 4.39 10.40 11.69
N THR A 307 5.07 9.59 12.50
CA THR A 307 6.06 8.62 11.98
C THR A 307 5.40 7.58 11.08
N SER A 308 4.16 7.17 11.39
CA SER A 308 3.39 6.25 10.58
C SER A 308 3.07 6.80 9.19
N ALA A 309 2.56 8.03 9.15
CA ALA A 309 2.23 8.74 7.92
C ALA A 309 3.48 9.01 7.07
N THR A 310 4.57 9.44 7.70
CA THR A 310 5.84 9.70 7.02
C THR A 310 6.41 8.41 6.40
N SER A 311 6.35 7.29 7.13
CA SER A 311 6.74 5.95 6.63
C SER A 311 5.90 5.48 5.45
N SER A 312 4.58 5.68 5.51
CA SER A 312 3.66 5.36 4.40
C SER A 312 4.01 6.17 3.15
N ALA A 313 4.13 7.50 3.29
CA ALA A 313 4.50 8.38 2.19
C ALA A 313 5.88 8.03 1.59
N ASN A 314 6.86 7.72 2.46
CA ASN A 314 8.20 7.30 2.05
C ASN A 314 8.17 5.99 1.26
N SER A 315 7.43 4.98 1.73
CA SER A 315 7.23 3.71 1.03
C SER A 315 6.52 3.92 -0.32
N GLY A 316 5.56 4.84 -0.39
CA GLY A 316 4.89 5.20 -1.64
C GLY A 316 5.85 5.80 -2.67
N ILE A 317 6.66 6.78 -2.28
CA ILE A 317 7.66 7.43 -3.14
C ILE A 317 8.73 6.44 -3.63
N PHE A 318 9.16 5.54 -2.74
CA PHE A 318 10.10 4.47 -3.08
C PHE A 318 9.52 3.49 -4.12
N SER A 319 8.23 3.20 -4.02
CA SER A 319 7.52 2.26 -4.90
C SER A 319 7.21 2.89 -6.26
N THR A 320 6.80 4.16 -6.27
CA THR A 320 6.45 4.91 -7.48
C THR A 320 7.65 5.12 -8.39
N SER A 321 8.82 5.46 -7.83
CA SER A 321 10.05 5.63 -8.60
C SER A 321 10.45 4.35 -9.34
N ARG A 322 10.32 3.18 -8.71
CA ARG A 322 10.57 1.88 -9.34
C ARG A 322 9.52 1.48 -10.37
N MET A 323 8.24 1.74 -10.09
CA MET A 323 7.17 1.45 -11.03
C MET A 323 7.35 2.25 -12.32
N VAL A 324 7.64 3.56 -12.20
CA VAL A 324 7.89 4.43 -13.35
C VAL A 324 9.17 4.05 -14.08
N TYR A 325 10.22 3.68 -13.35
CA TYR A 325 11.44 3.14 -13.96
C TYR A 325 11.13 1.87 -14.78
N GLY A 326 10.38 0.92 -14.22
CA GLY A 326 9.95 -0.28 -14.93
C GLY A 326 9.13 0.03 -16.19
N LEU A 327 8.17 0.94 -16.09
CA LEU A 327 7.40 1.43 -17.25
C LEU A 327 8.31 2.06 -18.31
N ALA A 328 9.32 2.84 -17.92
CA ALA A 328 10.26 3.44 -18.87
C ALA A 328 11.11 2.38 -19.59
N GLN A 329 11.55 1.34 -18.88
CA GLN A 329 12.31 0.22 -19.45
C GLN A 329 11.48 -0.63 -20.42
N GLU A 330 10.17 -0.76 -20.18
CA GLU A 330 9.23 -1.42 -21.09
C GLU A 330 8.76 -0.50 -22.24
N GLY A 331 9.26 0.74 -22.31
CA GLY A 331 8.85 1.74 -23.31
C GLY A 331 7.46 2.33 -23.08
N ASP A 332 6.86 2.08 -21.92
CA ASP A 332 5.54 2.56 -21.47
C ASP A 332 5.60 3.94 -20.76
N ALA A 333 6.80 4.51 -20.59
CA ALA A 333 7.02 5.86 -20.08
C ALA A 333 8.19 6.55 -20.81
N PRO A 334 8.30 7.89 -20.76
CA PRO A 334 9.42 8.62 -21.34
C PRO A 334 10.79 8.08 -20.88
N LYS A 335 11.74 7.92 -21.82
CA LYS A 335 13.09 7.37 -21.54
C LYS A 335 13.84 8.12 -20.44
N SER A 336 13.59 9.43 -20.29
CA SER A 336 14.19 10.24 -19.23
C SER A 336 13.83 9.77 -17.82
N LEU A 337 12.69 9.10 -17.63
CA LEU A 337 12.26 8.55 -16.35
C LEU A 337 12.93 7.19 -16.04
N GLY A 338 13.56 6.57 -17.03
CA GLY A 338 14.33 5.32 -16.91
C GLY A 338 15.81 5.52 -16.60
N VAL A 339 16.28 6.74 -16.35
CA VAL A 339 17.69 7.03 -16.07
C VAL A 339 17.97 6.91 -14.57
N LEU A 340 18.97 6.09 -14.21
CA LEU A 340 19.43 5.95 -12.83
C LEU A 340 20.50 6.99 -12.48
N SER A 341 20.55 7.39 -11.20
CA SER A 341 21.69 8.12 -10.65
C SER A 341 22.88 7.18 -10.41
N ALA A 342 24.06 7.73 -10.11
CA ALA A 342 25.24 6.96 -9.69
C ALA A 342 25.00 6.09 -8.43
N GLN A 343 23.94 6.36 -7.67
CA GLN A 343 23.52 5.60 -6.49
C GLN A 343 22.42 4.57 -6.80
N GLY A 344 22.05 4.38 -8.07
CA GLY A 344 21.02 3.44 -8.52
C GLY A 344 19.59 3.89 -8.26
N VAL A 345 19.34 5.22 -8.17
CA VAL A 345 18.01 5.78 -7.87
C VAL A 345 17.42 6.45 -9.12
N PRO A 346 16.14 6.17 -9.50
CA PRO A 346 15.45 6.84 -10.61
C PRO A 346 15.12 8.31 -10.30
N ARG A 347 16.13 9.19 -10.38
CA ARG A 347 16.05 10.58 -9.88
C ARG A 347 14.93 11.40 -10.53
N ASN A 348 14.72 11.25 -11.84
CA ASN A 348 13.69 12.01 -12.56
C ASN A 348 12.27 11.57 -12.19
N ALA A 349 12.06 10.26 -11.99
CA ALA A 349 10.78 9.72 -11.51
C ALA A 349 10.48 10.15 -10.07
N LEU A 350 11.52 10.23 -9.24
CA LEU A 350 11.43 10.76 -7.88
C LEU A 350 11.01 12.24 -7.88
N PHE A 351 11.67 13.09 -8.66
CA PHE A 351 11.29 14.50 -8.78
C PHE A 351 9.86 14.69 -9.31
N LEU A 352 9.47 13.96 -10.36
CA LEU A 352 8.10 14.00 -10.88
C LEU A 352 7.08 13.70 -9.77
N THR A 353 7.32 12.64 -9.01
CA THR A 353 6.47 12.25 -7.88
C THR A 353 6.43 13.35 -6.82
N SER A 354 7.59 13.85 -6.37
CA SER A 354 7.69 14.90 -5.35
C SER A 354 7.03 16.22 -5.77
N THR A 355 7.12 16.61 -7.03
CA THR A 355 6.41 17.79 -7.55
C THR A 355 4.90 17.61 -7.46
N LEU A 356 4.37 16.42 -7.77
CA LEU A 356 2.94 16.14 -7.65
C LEU A 356 2.47 16.13 -6.20
N LEU A 357 3.33 15.85 -5.22
CA LEU A 357 2.97 15.96 -3.80
C LEU A 357 2.64 17.40 -3.37
N LEU A 358 3.11 18.42 -4.10
CA LEU A 358 2.73 19.82 -3.86
C LEU A 358 1.22 20.06 -4.07
N SER A 359 0.53 19.17 -4.79
CA SER A 359 -0.93 19.19 -4.89
C SER A 359 -1.64 19.05 -3.54
N SER A 360 -0.98 18.45 -2.53
CA SER A 360 -1.49 18.42 -1.15
C SER A 360 -1.75 19.84 -0.60
N ILE A 361 -0.85 20.79 -0.89
CA ILE A 361 -0.99 22.19 -0.50
C ILE A 361 -2.19 22.79 -1.21
N VAL A 362 -2.31 22.61 -2.52
CA VAL A 362 -3.46 23.12 -3.29
C VAL A 362 -4.76 22.60 -2.70
N LEU A 363 -4.86 21.30 -2.40
CA LEU A 363 -6.07 20.70 -1.82
C LEU A 363 -6.37 21.21 -0.41
N LEU A 364 -5.35 21.45 0.43
CA LEU A 364 -5.51 21.97 1.80
C LEU A 364 -6.03 23.41 1.86
N TYR A 365 -5.85 24.19 0.79
CA TYR A 365 -6.35 25.57 0.66
C TYR A 365 -7.58 25.70 -0.23
N ALA A 366 -7.80 24.76 -1.17
CA ALA A 366 -8.97 24.74 -2.04
C ALA A 366 -10.19 24.06 -1.40
N GLY A 367 -9.97 23.12 -0.47
CA GLY A 367 -11.04 22.39 0.22
C GLY A 367 -11.59 23.13 1.44
N ASP A 368 -12.86 22.87 1.76
CA ASP A 368 -13.56 23.47 2.91
C ASP A 368 -13.01 22.99 4.27
N SER A 369 -12.37 21.82 4.31
CA SER A 369 -11.79 21.24 5.53
C SER A 369 -10.66 20.25 5.23
N ILE A 370 -9.77 20.03 6.21
CA ILE A 370 -8.68 19.04 6.11
C ILE A 370 -9.25 17.63 5.92
N ILE A 371 -10.28 17.26 6.69
CA ILE A 371 -10.93 15.96 6.58
C ILE A 371 -11.65 15.77 5.24
N GLY A 372 -12.20 16.85 4.66
CA GLY A 372 -12.80 16.82 3.32
C GLY A 372 -11.74 16.55 2.24
N ALA A 373 -10.61 17.26 2.29
CA ALA A 373 -9.48 17.01 1.40
C ALA A 373 -8.95 15.56 1.55
N PHE A 374 -8.81 15.08 2.79
CA PHE A 374 -8.42 13.70 3.09
C PHE A 374 -9.42 12.69 2.51
N THR A 375 -10.72 12.90 2.70
CA THR A 375 -11.77 12.00 2.20
C THR A 375 -11.77 11.94 0.66
N LEU A 376 -11.57 13.09 0.00
CA LEU A 376 -11.47 13.17 -1.46
C LEU A 376 -10.33 12.28 -1.99
N VAL A 377 -9.10 12.51 -1.50
CA VAL A 377 -7.93 11.79 -2.00
C VAL A 377 -7.94 10.32 -1.59
N THR A 378 -8.38 9.99 -0.38
CA THR A 378 -8.47 8.59 0.05
C THR A 378 -9.56 7.83 -0.69
N THR A 379 -10.61 8.51 -1.17
CA THR A 379 -11.59 7.87 -2.05
C THR A 379 -11.02 7.59 -3.43
N MET A 380 -10.28 8.54 -4.01
CA MET A 380 -9.55 8.32 -5.26
C MET A 380 -8.58 7.13 -5.13
N ALA A 381 -7.81 7.10 -4.04
CA ALA A 381 -6.89 6.01 -3.73
C ALA A 381 -7.62 4.66 -3.56
N ALA A 382 -8.77 4.63 -2.86
CA ALA A 382 -9.59 3.44 -2.69
C ALA A 382 -10.09 2.87 -4.04
N VAL A 383 -10.49 3.72 -4.98
CA VAL A 383 -10.92 3.25 -6.32
C VAL A 383 -9.74 2.70 -7.11
N LEU A 384 -8.59 3.36 -7.06
CA LEU A 384 -7.38 2.92 -7.75
C LEU A 384 -6.86 1.59 -7.20
N VAL A 385 -6.87 1.39 -5.88
CA VAL A 385 -6.43 0.11 -5.28
C VAL A 385 -7.41 -1.02 -5.57
N ILE A 386 -8.72 -0.74 -5.59
CA ILE A 386 -9.72 -1.71 -6.05
C ILE A 386 -9.43 -2.13 -7.49
N PHE A 387 -9.09 -1.18 -8.37
CA PHE A 387 -8.70 -1.48 -9.74
C PHE A 387 -7.43 -2.36 -9.79
N VAL A 388 -6.39 -2.00 -9.04
CA VAL A 388 -5.13 -2.78 -8.95
C VAL A 388 -5.39 -4.21 -8.49
N TRP A 389 -6.10 -4.39 -7.38
CA TRP A 389 -6.43 -5.71 -6.83
C TRP A 389 -7.35 -6.51 -7.77
N SER A 390 -8.27 -5.85 -8.47
CA SER A 390 -9.11 -6.49 -9.49
C SER A 390 -8.27 -7.00 -10.66
N MET A 391 -7.30 -6.22 -11.15
CA MET A 391 -6.39 -6.63 -12.22
C MET A 391 -5.51 -7.81 -11.81
N ILE A 392 -5.06 -7.87 -10.56
CA ILE A 392 -4.34 -9.03 -10.01
C ILE A 392 -5.22 -10.30 -10.08
N LEU A 393 -6.49 -10.21 -9.70
CA LEU A 393 -7.42 -11.35 -9.76
C LEU A 393 -7.76 -11.73 -11.20
N ILE A 394 -7.93 -10.76 -12.11
CA ILE A 394 -8.13 -11.02 -13.53
C ILE A 394 -6.90 -11.73 -14.12
N SER A 395 -5.69 -11.29 -13.78
CA SER A 395 -4.44 -11.96 -14.15
C SER A 395 -4.41 -13.39 -13.62
N TYR A 396 -4.91 -13.64 -12.41
CA TYR A 396 -5.04 -15.00 -11.87
C TYR A 396 -6.00 -15.87 -12.69
N LEU A 397 -7.17 -15.34 -13.07
CA LEU A 397 -8.13 -16.05 -13.93
C LEU A 397 -7.50 -16.39 -15.29
N CYS A 398 -6.77 -15.44 -15.89
CA CYS A 398 -6.02 -15.66 -17.11
C CYS A 398 -4.89 -16.70 -16.94
N TYR A 399 -4.15 -16.65 -15.82
CA TYR A 399 -3.13 -17.64 -15.46
C TYR A 399 -3.72 -19.06 -15.39
N ARG A 400 -4.87 -19.20 -14.72
CA ARG A 400 -5.58 -20.48 -14.60
C ARG A 400 -6.01 -21.06 -15.94
N ARG A 401 -6.32 -20.22 -16.92
CA ARG A 401 -6.71 -20.62 -18.28
C ARG A 401 -5.51 -20.87 -19.20
N LYS A 402 -4.52 -19.97 -19.20
CA LYS A 402 -3.37 -20.00 -20.12
C LYS A 402 -2.25 -20.95 -19.67
N ARG A 403 -2.12 -21.20 -18.37
CA ARG A 403 -1.01 -21.99 -17.79
C ARG A 403 -1.49 -23.04 -16.76
N PRO A 404 -2.45 -23.91 -17.11
CA PRO A 404 -2.98 -24.93 -16.18
C PRO A 404 -1.90 -25.88 -15.64
N GLN A 405 -0.88 -26.17 -16.44
CA GLN A 405 0.26 -27.01 -16.05
C GLN A 405 1.12 -26.39 -14.93
N LEU A 406 1.29 -25.07 -14.92
CA LEU A 406 2.03 -24.39 -13.84
C LEU A 406 1.19 -24.34 -12.56
N HIS A 407 -0.12 -24.12 -12.69
CA HIS A 407 -1.04 -24.21 -11.56
C HIS A 407 -1.03 -25.61 -10.92
N ALA A 408 -1.03 -26.66 -11.75
CA ALA A 408 -0.96 -28.05 -11.26
C ALA A 408 0.31 -28.30 -10.43
N LYS A 409 1.44 -27.70 -10.81
CA LYS A 409 2.72 -27.80 -10.07
C LYS A 409 2.81 -26.86 -8.86
N SER A 410 1.89 -25.90 -8.72
CA SER A 410 1.96 -24.91 -7.64
C SER A 410 1.74 -25.55 -6.27
N VAL A 411 2.70 -25.31 -5.37
CA VAL A 411 2.64 -25.67 -3.94
C VAL A 411 1.97 -24.57 -3.09
N TYR A 412 1.74 -23.39 -3.65
CA TYR A 412 1.23 -22.22 -2.93
C TYR A 412 -0.10 -21.71 -3.52
N ARG A 413 -1.06 -22.61 -3.71
CA ARG A 413 -2.32 -22.32 -4.42
C ARG A 413 -3.24 -21.34 -3.68
N MET A 414 -3.94 -20.51 -4.43
CA MET A 414 -4.97 -19.61 -3.90
C MET A 414 -6.17 -20.40 -3.34
N PRO A 415 -6.55 -20.19 -2.06
CA PRO A 415 -7.67 -20.90 -1.44
C PRO A 415 -9.00 -20.65 -2.17
N GLY A 416 -9.71 -21.73 -2.53
CA GLY A 416 -10.98 -21.64 -3.27
C GLY A 416 -10.84 -21.28 -4.77
N GLY A 417 -9.61 -21.01 -5.24
CA GLY A 417 -9.29 -20.82 -6.65
C GLY A 417 -10.20 -19.83 -7.39
N VAL A 418 -10.64 -20.22 -8.58
CA VAL A 418 -11.44 -19.38 -9.49
C VAL A 418 -12.74 -18.85 -8.86
N VAL A 419 -13.40 -19.66 -8.04
CA VAL A 419 -14.67 -19.26 -7.39
C VAL A 419 -14.44 -18.07 -6.48
N MET A 420 -13.43 -18.15 -5.62
CA MET A 420 -13.12 -17.06 -4.69
C MET A 420 -12.62 -15.80 -5.41
N CYS A 421 -11.96 -15.93 -6.57
CA CYS A 421 -11.63 -14.76 -7.39
C CYS A 421 -12.89 -14.00 -7.83
N TRP A 422 -13.92 -14.70 -8.29
CA TRP A 422 -15.18 -14.07 -8.68
C TRP A 422 -15.94 -13.46 -7.50
N VAL A 423 -15.92 -14.13 -6.34
CA VAL A 423 -16.51 -13.58 -5.11
C VAL A 423 -15.85 -12.25 -4.74
N VAL A 424 -14.52 -12.17 -4.77
CA VAL A 424 -13.79 -10.94 -4.43
C VAL A 424 -13.97 -9.86 -5.50
N LEU A 425 -14.01 -10.22 -6.79
CA LEU A 425 -14.32 -9.26 -7.86
C LEU A 425 -15.73 -8.68 -7.72
N ALA A 426 -16.72 -9.52 -7.36
CA ALA A 426 -18.09 -9.07 -7.08
C ALA A 426 -18.13 -8.15 -5.86
N PHE A 427 -17.38 -8.46 -4.79
CA PHE A 427 -17.23 -7.60 -3.62
C PHE A 427 -16.62 -6.24 -3.96
N PHE A 428 -15.61 -6.20 -4.82
CA PHE A 428 -15.01 -4.95 -5.29
C PHE A 428 -15.95 -4.12 -6.15
N ALA A 429 -16.67 -4.75 -7.09
CA ALA A 429 -17.70 -4.07 -7.88
C ALA A 429 -18.79 -3.48 -6.98
N PHE A 430 -19.27 -4.27 -6.01
CA PHE A 430 -20.20 -3.82 -4.99
C PHE A 430 -19.66 -2.63 -4.17
N SER A 431 -18.40 -2.70 -3.74
CA SER A 431 -17.76 -1.61 -2.98
C SER A 431 -17.74 -0.30 -3.78
N VAL A 432 -17.39 -0.35 -5.07
CA VAL A 432 -17.43 0.82 -5.96
C VAL A 432 -18.85 1.40 -6.09
N CYS A 433 -19.88 0.54 -6.18
CA CYS A 433 -21.27 0.99 -6.18
C CYS A 433 -21.62 1.74 -4.90
N ILE A 434 -21.19 1.24 -3.73
CA ILE A 434 -21.40 1.94 -2.45
C ILE A 434 -20.70 3.31 -2.45
N LEU A 435 -19.46 3.39 -2.92
CA LEU A 435 -18.74 4.67 -3.04
C LEU A 435 -19.45 5.68 -3.96
N ALA A 436 -20.21 5.22 -4.95
CA ALA A 436 -21.00 6.10 -5.82
C ALA A 436 -22.24 6.67 -5.10
N THR A 437 -22.83 5.90 -4.19
CA THR A 437 -24.05 6.30 -3.48
C THR A 437 -23.78 7.32 -2.37
N ALA A 438 -22.67 7.22 -1.66
CA ALA A 438 -22.35 8.10 -0.55
C ALA A 438 -21.86 9.49 -1.02
N GLU A 439 -22.43 10.56 -0.44
CA GLU A 439 -22.21 11.94 -0.88
C GLU A 439 -20.75 12.40 -0.70
N ASP A 440 -20.12 12.00 0.40
CA ASP A 440 -18.74 12.36 0.76
C ASP A 440 -17.69 11.67 -0.12
N THR A 441 -18.01 10.49 -0.69
CA THR A 441 -17.10 9.72 -1.55
C THR A 441 -17.36 9.94 -3.04
N ARG A 442 -18.57 10.37 -3.43
CA ARG A 442 -18.97 10.50 -4.83
C ARG A 442 -18.05 11.41 -5.63
N ALA A 443 -17.63 12.55 -5.06
CA ALA A 443 -16.74 13.49 -5.74
C ALA A 443 -15.41 12.85 -6.14
N GLY A 444 -14.76 12.11 -5.23
CA GLY A 444 -13.50 11.42 -5.50
C GLY A 444 -13.66 10.32 -6.57
N LEU A 445 -14.76 9.58 -6.54
CA LEU A 445 -15.07 8.57 -7.55
C LEU A 445 -15.30 9.19 -8.94
N MET A 446 -16.01 10.31 -9.03
CA MET A 446 -16.32 10.99 -10.30
C MET A 446 -15.08 11.54 -11.02
N LEU A 447 -13.95 11.70 -10.33
CA LEU A 447 -12.68 12.08 -10.94
C LEU A 447 -11.96 10.90 -11.61
N MET A 448 -12.30 9.64 -11.28
CA MET A 448 -11.61 8.47 -11.80
C MET A 448 -11.80 8.22 -13.30
N PRO A 449 -12.98 8.46 -13.90
CA PRO A 449 -13.12 8.43 -15.36
C PRO A 449 -12.16 9.38 -16.10
N ILE A 450 -11.83 10.54 -15.52
CA ILE A 450 -10.86 11.48 -16.11
C ILE A 450 -9.47 10.84 -16.15
N TRP A 451 -9.06 10.18 -15.07
CA TRP A 451 -7.80 9.45 -14.99
C TRP A 451 -7.73 8.33 -16.03
N PHE A 452 -8.71 7.43 -16.05
CA PHE A 452 -8.73 6.31 -17.00
C PHE A 452 -8.87 6.76 -18.46
N GLY A 453 -9.64 7.82 -18.72
CA GLY A 453 -9.72 8.45 -20.04
C GLY A 453 -8.38 9.06 -20.46
N GLY A 454 -7.68 9.73 -19.55
CA GLY A 454 -6.32 10.24 -19.76
C GLY A 454 -5.32 9.13 -20.08
N LEU A 455 -5.38 8.00 -19.36
CA LEU A 455 -4.54 6.83 -19.66
C LEU A 455 -4.86 6.22 -21.03
N ALA A 456 -6.14 6.15 -21.41
CA ALA A 456 -6.53 5.67 -22.73
C ALA A 456 -5.93 6.56 -23.83
N ILE A 457 -6.06 7.89 -23.70
CA ILE A 457 -5.45 8.85 -24.62
C ILE A 457 -3.93 8.66 -24.66
N GLY A 458 -3.28 8.57 -23.49
CA GLY A 458 -1.84 8.34 -23.38
C GLY A 458 -1.38 7.07 -24.11
N TRP A 459 -2.12 5.97 -23.97
CA TRP A 459 -1.85 4.71 -24.67
C TRP A 459 -1.94 4.87 -26.20
N PHE A 460 -3.00 5.51 -26.70
CA PHE A 460 -3.16 5.71 -28.14
C PHE A 460 -2.12 6.67 -28.72
N VAL A 461 -1.79 7.76 -28.03
CA VAL A 461 -0.75 8.70 -28.44
C VAL A 461 0.61 8.01 -28.49
N LYS A 462 0.95 7.24 -27.44
CA LYS A 462 2.18 6.45 -27.38
C LYS A 462 2.28 5.48 -28.58
N ASN A 463 1.24 4.68 -28.81
CA ASN A 463 1.25 3.70 -29.91
C ASN A 463 1.33 4.34 -31.30
N LYS A 464 0.78 5.56 -31.46
CA LYS A 464 0.87 6.31 -32.71
C LYS A 464 2.27 6.91 -32.93
N LEU A 465 2.94 7.37 -31.87
CA LEU A 465 4.26 7.99 -31.95
C LEU A 465 5.41 6.97 -32.03
N HIS A 466 5.22 5.81 -31.40
CA HIS A 466 6.22 4.73 -31.37
C HIS A 466 5.55 3.39 -31.69
N PRO A 467 5.22 3.10 -32.96
CA PRO A 467 4.63 1.82 -33.35
C PRO A 467 5.60 0.64 -33.18
N GLU A 468 6.91 0.88 -33.24
CA GLU A 468 7.97 -0.11 -33.05
C GLU A 468 8.41 -0.23 -31.58
N VAL A 469 7.48 -0.42 -30.64
CA VAL A 469 7.90 -0.85 -29.29
C VAL A 469 8.26 -2.33 -29.38
N PRO A 470 9.52 -2.72 -29.13
CA PRO A 470 9.95 -4.11 -29.23
C PRO A 470 9.02 -5.02 -28.43
N GLU A 471 8.76 -6.23 -28.94
CA GLU A 471 8.27 -7.33 -28.10
C GLU A 471 9.19 -7.41 -26.88
N THR A 472 8.68 -7.12 -25.70
CA THR A 472 9.54 -6.91 -24.54
C THR A 472 10.11 -8.22 -24.03
N SER A 473 11.25 -8.15 -23.35
CA SER A 473 11.98 -9.31 -22.82
C SER A 473 11.12 -10.24 -21.95
N ILE A 474 10.10 -9.70 -21.28
CA ILE A 474 9.19 -10.47 -20.42
C ILE A 474 8.21 -11.30 -21.26
N THR A 475 7.61 -10.71 -22.30
CA THR A 475 6.74 -11.43 -23.26
C THR A 475 7.51 -12.44 -24.13
N GLN A 476 8.82 -12.28 -24.27
CA GLN A 476 9.69 -13.21 -25.01
C GLN A 476 10.22 -14.37 -24.15
N SER A 477 10.11 -14.32 -22.82
CA SER A 477 10.80 -15.28 -21.92
C SER A 477 10.05 -16.60 -21.66
N ASN A 478 9.79 -17.40 -22.70
CA ASN A 478 9.75 -18.86 -22.53
C ASN A 478 11.19 -19.39 -22.71
N PRO A 479 11.75 -20.09 -21.70
CA PRO A 479 11.27 -21.44 -21.41
C PRO A 479 11.06 -21.74 -19.92
N ILE A 480 10.30 -22.82 -19.73
CA ILE A 480 9.92 -23.53 -18.52
C ILE A 480 11.15 -23.73 -17.60
N VAL A 481 11.09 -23.25 -16.36
CA VAL A 481 11.98 -23.75 -15.31
C VAL A 481 11.54 -25.18 -14.99
N ASP A 482 12.28 -26.16 -15.51
CA ASP A 482 12.07 -27.55 -15.16
C ASP A 482 12.66 -27.81 -13.76
N LEU A 483 11.80 -27.76 -12.75
CA LEU A 483 12.14 -28.03 -11.35
C LEU A 483 12.63 -29.48 -11.09
N LYS A 484 12.77 -30.31 -12.13
CA LYS A 484 13.39 -31.63 -12.02
C LYS A 484 14.91 -31.64 -12.22
N GLN A 485 15.52 -30.60 -12.81
CA GLN A 485 16.96 -30.61 -13.10
C GLN A 485 17.87 -30.31 -11.90
N THR A 486 17.35 -29.91 -10.74
CA THR A 486 18.16 -29.70 -9.52
C THR A 486 18.41 -30.97 -8.70
N SER A 487 17.98 -32.15 -9.17
CA SER A 487 18.16 -33.43 -8.47
C SER A 487 19.35 -34.26 -8.96
N ASP A 488 19.89 -34.00 -10.15
CA ASP A 488 20.90 -34.91 -10.77
C ASP A 488 22.35 -34.45 -10.63
N ASP A 489 22.60 -33.27 -10.02
CA ASP A 489 23.95 -32.75 -9.76
C ASP A 489 24.51 -33.10 -8.36
N LYS A 490 24.05 -34.22 -7.80
CA LYS A 490 24.74 -34.89 -6.69
C LYS A 490 25.01 -36.35 -7.06
N LYS A 491 26.01 -36.55 -7.90
CA LYS A 491 26.85 -37.75 -7.84
C LYS A 491 27.89 -37.59 -6.75
#